data_AF-A0A8J3LNP4-F1
#
_entry.id   AF-A0A8J3LNP4-F1
#
_cell.length_a   1.000
_cell.length_b   1.000
_cell.length_c   1.000
_cell.angle_alpha   90.00
_cell.angle_beta   90.00
_cell.angle_gamma   90.00
#
_symmetry.space_group_name_H-M   'P 1'
#
loop_
_entity.id
_entity.type
_entity.pdbx_description
1 polymer ?
#
loop_
_entity_poly.entity_id
_entity_poly.type
_entity_poly.pdbx_seq_one_letter_code
_entity_poly.pdbx_strand_id
1 'polypeptide(L)'
;MGGLVTALPTRDRSAIDLICDSCGYLLPAISSRLRDWEVVWTLISRHGWTGSPMAIGPHRCPQCAGVVKSPITGGTDATPRPAPIPWRASTRTEGDVAVVDLSGNLDLLIADQLREVVTQACKDHRHVVIDLANVRLIDSTALGIFVRAHRTAKSKGGHLCLAAPSQFIVSVLQTMRLQPVFPIFAGHEHALDWITAGCP
;
A
#
# COMPACT_ATOMS: atom_id res chain seq x y z
N MET A 1 18.50 -1.72 -14.72
CA MET A 1 17.96 -0.45 -15.22
C MET A 1 16.57 -0.72 -15.75
N GLY A 2 15.52 -0.17 -15.14
CA GLY A 2 14.15 -0.37 -15.59
C GLY A 2 13.89 0.39 -16.89
N GLY A 3 13.28 -0.25 -17.87
CA GLY A 3 12.87 0.39 -19.13
C GLY A 3 11.53 1.11 -19.00
N LEU A 4 11.23 2.00 -19.95
CA LEU A 4 9.94 2.67 -20.11
C LEU A 4 9.01 1.85 -21.04
N VAL A 5 7.70 2.07 -20.93
CA VAL A 5 6.67 1.43 -21.78
C VAL A 5 5.91 2.52 -22.52
N THR A 6 5.74 2.34 -23.83
CA THR A 6 4.86 3.18 -24.64
C THR A 6 3.53 2.45 -24.88
N ALA A 7 2.42 3.13 -24.59
CA ALA A 7 1.07 2.66 -24.89
C ALA A 7 0.56 3.29 -26.19
N LEU A 8 0.22 2.46 -27.19
CA LEU A 8 -0.32 2.91 -28.47
C LEU A 8 -1.76 2.42 -28.65
N PRO A 9 -2.72 3.29 -29.00
CA PRO A 9 -4.06 2.83 -29.33
C PRO A 9 -4.06 2.01 -30.64
N THR A 10 -4.83 0.92 -30.68
CA THR A 10 -5.02 0.13 -31.91
C THR A 10 -5.71 0.95 -33.01
N ARG A 11 -5.57 0.55 -34.28
CA ARG A 11 -6.15 1.28 -35.43
C ARG A 11 -7.66 1.52 -35.32
N ASP A 12 -8.38 0.59 -34.73
CA ASP A 12 -9.83 0.65 -34.49
C ASP A 12 -10.19 1.31 -33.15
N ARG A 13 -9.19 1.73 -32.35
CA ARG A 13 -9.30 2.31 -31.00
C ARG A 13 -10.08 1.44 -30.00
N SER A 14 -10.27 0.16 -30.31
CA SER A 14 -10.98 -0.80 -29.44
C SER A 14 -10.06 -1.40 -28.38
N ALA A 15 -8.75 -1.19 -28.51
CA ALA A 15 -7.73 -1.65 -27.58
C ALA A 15 -6.49 -0.73 -27.54
N ILE A 16 -5.57 -1.07 -26.65
CA ILE A 16 -4.25 -0.47 -26.48
C ILE A 16 -3.21 -1.58 -26.62
N ASP A 17 -2.21 -1.32 -27.43
CA ASP A 17 -1.00 -2.10 -27.57
C ASP A 17 0.08 -1.52 -26.67
N LEU A 18 0.82 -2.38 -25.97
CA LEU A 18 1.96 -1.95 -25.15
C LEU A 18 3.26 -2.39 -25.80
N ILE A 19 4.20 -1.47 -25.90
CA ILE A 19 5.51 -1.71 -26.48
C ILE A 19 6.58 -1.42 -25.43
N CYS A 20 7.50 -2.38 -25.25
CA CYS A 20 8.69 -2.15 -24.45
C CYS A 20 9.65 -1.21 -25.19
N ASP A 21 9.98 -0.06 -24.62
CA ASP A 21 10.88 0.92 -25.26
C ASP A 21 12.34 0.41 -25.34
N SER A 22 12.68 -0.66 -24.59
CA SER A 22 14.02 -1.23 -24.55
C SER A 22 14.27 -2.35 -25.55
N CYS A 23 13.26 -3.16 -25.92
CA CYS A 23 13.44 -4.30 -26.83
C CYS A 23 12.39 -4.40 -27.94
N GLY A 24 11.37 -3.53 -27.93
CA GLY A 24 10.30 -3.52 -28.92
C GLY A 24 9.27 -4.64 -28.75
N TYR A 25 9.32 -5.44 -27.67
CA TYR A 25 8.31 -6.48 -27.42
C TYR A 25 6.92 -5.88 -27.30
N LEU A 26 6.00 -6.37 -28.12
CA LEU A 26 4.62 -5.92 -28.25
C LEU A 26 3.68 -6.87 -27.50
N LEU A 27 2.90 -6.32 -26.58
CA LEU A 27 1.75 -6.99 -25.99
C LEU A 27 0.47 -6.40 -26.60
N PRO A 28 -0.19 -7.10 -27.55
CA PRO A 28 -1.27 -6.52 -28.32
C PRO A 28 -2.65 -6.63 -27.63
N ALA A 29 -3.54 -5.72 -28.04
CA ALA A 29 -4.99 -5.78 -27.85
C ALA A 29 -5.50 -5.81 -26.40
N ILE A 30 -4.92 -5.00 -25.50
CA ILE A 30 -5.44 -4.80 -24.15
C ILE A 30 -6.69 -3.91 -24.24
N SER A 31 -7.86 -4.43 -23.86
CA SER A 31 -9.17 -3.80 -24.10
C SER A 31 -9.25 -2.31 -23.74
N SER A 32 -9.72 -1.46 -24.66
CA SER A 32 -9.83 0.00 -24.47
C SER A 32 -11.01 0.42 -23.59
N ARG A 33 -11.87 -0.53 -23.18
CA ARG A 33 -12.89 -0.25 -22.14
C ARG A 33 -12.27 -0.01 -20.76
N LEU A 34 -10.99 -0.34 -20.61
CA LEU A 34 -10.21 -0.15 -19.40
C LEU A 34 -9.54 1.24 -19.45
N ARG A 35 -10.31 2.26 -19.06
CA ARG A 35 -9.78 3.62 -18.84
C ARG A 35 -9.01 3.76 -17.53
N ASP A 36 -9.02 2.71 -16.72
CA ASP A 36 -8.36 2.65 -15.44
C ASP A 36 -7.05 1.86 -15.56
N TRP A 37 -5.95 2.57 -15.32
CA TRP A 37 -4.61 2.03 -15.45
C TRP A 37 -4.33 0.91 -14.43
N GLU A 38 -5.03 0.85 -13.28
CA GLU A 38 -4.92 -0.27 -12.33
C GLU A 38 -5.47 -1.59 -12.90
N VAL A 39 -6.55 -1.52 -13.70
CA VAL A 39 -7.16 -2.71 -14.31
C VAL A 39 -6.32 -3.21 -15.48
N VAL A 40 -5.76 -2.28 -16.25
CA VAL A 40 -4.79 -2.56 -17.32
C VAL A 40 -3.55 -3.24 -16.74
N TRP A 41 -3.01 -2.74 -15.62
CA TRP A 41 -1.86 -3.31 -14.92
C TRP A 41 -2.07 -4.75 -14.45
N THR A 42 -3.27 -5.05 -13.94
CA THR A 42 -3.64 -6.40 -13.48
C THR A 42 -3.59 -7.42 -14.62
N LEU A 43 -4.00 -7.03 -15.83
CA LEU A 43 -3.94 -7.90 -17.01
C LEU A 43 -2.49 -8.08 -17.52
N ILE A 44 -1.72 -7.00 -17.57
CA ILE A 44 -0.31 -7.01 -18.01
C ILE A 44 0.54 -7.90 -17.10
N SER A 45 0.30 -7.85 -15.78
CA SER A 45 0.99 -8.68 -14.80
C SER A 45 0.79 -10.18 -15.03
N ARG A 46 -0.39 -10.60 -15.50
CA ARG A 46 -0.68 -12.00 -15.85
C ARG A 46 0.09 -12.50 -17.07
N HIS A 47 0.60 -11.59 -17.90
CA HIS A 47 1.44 -11.89 -19.05
C HIS A 47 2.95 -11.75 -18.74
N GLY A 48 3.33 -11.74 -17.46
CA GLY A 48 4.73 -11.82 -17.03
C GLY A 48 5.47 -10.49 -16.92
N TRP A 49 4.76 -9.36 -17.00
CA TRP A 49 5.32 -8.03 -16.80
C TRP A 49 5.26 -7.64 -15.31
N THR A 50 6.30 -7.02 -14.76
CA THR A 50 6.33 -6.55 -13.36
C THR A 50 6.90 -5.14 -13.29
N GLY A 51 6.47 -4.27 -12.38
CA GLY A 51 6.82 -2.83 -12.46
C GLY A 51 5.83 -1.86 -11.78
N SER A 52 5.95 -0.57 -12.10
CA SER A 52 5.08 0.49 -11.56
C SER A 52 3.68 0.48 -12.21
N PRO A 53 2.60 0.51 -11.42
CA PRO A 53 1.23 0.69 -11.89
C PRO A 53 0.93 2.18 -12.16
N MET A 54 1.89 2.95 -12.67
CA MET A 54 1.65 4.29 -13.20
C MET A 54 1.94 4.27 -14.70
N ALA A 55 1.25 5.11 -15.49
CA ALA A 55 1.39 5.17 -16.96
C ALA A 55 2.84 5.35 -17.45
N ILE A 56 3.75 5.73 -16.54
CA ILE A 56 5.18 5.85 -16.74
C ILE A 56 5.85 5.24 -15.49
N GLY A 57 6.77 4.29 -15.68
CA GLY A 57 7.57 3.75 -14.60
C GLY A 57 8.34 2.48 -14.96
N PRO A 58 9.25 2.02 -14.08
CA PRO A 58 10.12 0.88 -14.38
C PRO A 58 9.29 -0.39 -14.54
N HIS A 59 9.52 -1.12 -15.64
CA HIS A 59 8.95 -2.44 -15.88
C HIS A 59 10.03 -3.48 -16.19
N ARG A 60 9.72 -4.75 -15.95
CA ARG A 60 10.47 -5.92 -16.41
C ARG A 60 9.70 -6.57 -17.55
N CYS A 61 10.22 -6.40 -18.76
CA CYS A 61 9.76 -7.11 -19.94
C CYS A 61 10.30 -8.56 -19.93
N PRO A 62 9.49 -9.59 -20.22
CA PRO A 62 9.94 -10.97 -20.25
C PRO A 62 11.03 -11.25 -21.30
N GLN A 63 11.05 -10.48 -22.40
CA GLN A 63 12.11 -10.59 -23.42
C GLN A 63 13.40 -9.86 -22.99
N CYS A 64 13.30 -8.77 -22.22
CA CYS A 64 14.48 -8.10 -21.62
C CYS A 64 15.06 -8.87 -20.43
N ALA A 65 14.22 -9.59 -19.69
CA ALA A 65 14.63 -10.49 -18.61
C ALA A 65 15.25 -11.79 -19.13
N GLY A 66 15.03 -12.12 -20.41
CA GLY A 66 15.36 -13.39 -21.06
C GLY A 66 16.71 -13.48 -21.77
N VAL A 67 17.72 -12.67 -21.42
CA VAL A 67 19.11 -12.93 -21.89
C VAL A 67 19.90 -13.66 -20.80
N VAL A 68 19.44 -14.84 -20.40
CA VAL A 68 20.32 -15.94 -19.99
C VAL A 68 19.74 -17.21 -20.62
N LYS A 69 20.41 -17.71 -21.66
CA LYS A 69 20.12 -19.03 -22.23
C LYS A 69 20.48 -20.10 -21.20
N SER A 70 19.54 -20.96 -20.80
CA SER A 70 19.76 -22.42 -20.67
C SER A 70 18.52 -23.18 -20.21
N PRO A 71 18.48 -24.50 -20.49
CA PRO A 71 17.27 -25.22 -20.86
C PRO A 71 16.44 -25.68 -19.68
N ILE A 72 15.16 -25.89 -19.98
CA ILE A 72 14.12 -26.44 -19.13
C ILE A 72 14.49 -27.89 -18.76
N THR A 73 14.69 -28.15 -17.47
CA THR A 73 14.42 -29.44 -16.84
C THR A 73 13.71 -29.20 -15.52
N GLY A 74 12.56 -29.85 -15.34
CA GLY A 74 11.64 -29.65 -14.23
C GLY A 74 12.29 -29.80 -12.86
N GLY A 75 11.92 -28.89 -11.96
CA GLY A 75 12.25 -28.93 -10.55
C GLY A 75 11.37 -27.91 -9.83
N THR A 76 10.63 -28.38 -8.83
CA THR A 76 9.94 -27.56 -7.84
C THR A 76 10.93 -26.57 -7.22
N ASP A 77 10.85 -25.28 -7.56
CA ASP A 77 11.66 -24.26 -6.89
C ASP A 77 10.75 -23.19 -6.29
N ALA A 78 10.47 -23.39 -5.01
CA ALA A 78 9.92 -22.37 -4.15
C ALA A 78 11.01 -21.31 -3.95
N THR A 79 10.87 -20.18 -4.64
CA THR A 79 11.66 -18.98 -4.32
C THR A 79 11.55 -18.74 -2.80
N PRO A 80 12.65 -18.55 -2.05
CA PRO A 80 12.54 -18.28 -0.62
C PRO A 80 11.71 -17.01 -0.43
N ARG A 81 10.48 -17.18 0.03
CA ARG A 81 9.65 -16.06 0.49
C ARG A 81 10.50 -15.32 1.53
N PRO A 82 10.80 -14.02 1.38
CA PRO A 82 11.49 -13.27 2.42
C PRO A 82 10.77 -13.55 3.74
N ALA A 83 11.54 -13.90 4.78
CA ALA A 83 10.97 -14.29 6.05
C ALA A 83 9.94 -13.24 6.50
N PRO A 84 8.74 -13.64 6.98
CA PRO A 84 7.74 -12.68 7.40
C PRO A 84 8.35 -11.74 8.44
N ILE A 85 8.30 -10.44 8.19
CA ILE A 85 8.73 -9.44 9.15
C ILE A 85 7.83 -9.62 10.38
N PRO A 86 8.38 -9.92 11.57
CA PRO A 86 7.57 -10.17 12.73
C PRO A 86 6.76 -8.91 13.06
N TRP A 87 5.47 -9.08 13.31
CA TRP A 87 4.64 -8.01 13.83
C TRP A 87 5.21 -7.52 15.17
N ARG A 88 5.30 -6.21 15.32
CA ARG A 88 5.60 -5.56 16.60
C ARG A 88 4.76 -4.31 16.74
N ALA A 89 4.35 -4.06 17.98
CA ALA A 89 3.78 -2.80 18.39
C ALA A 89 4.54 -2.28 19.63
N SER A 90 4.77 -0.98 19.66
CA SER A 90 5.15 -0.26 20.88
C SER A 90 4.29 0.98 21.00
N THR A 91 3.97 1.34 22.24
CA THR A 91 3.25 2.57 22.53
C THR A 91 4.15 3.47 23.35
N ARG A 92 4.23 4.73 22.96
CA ARG A 92 4.89 5.79 23.75
C ARG A 92 3.93 6.95 23.94
N THR A 93 4.14 7.71 24.99
CA THR A 93 3.32 8.88 25.32
C THR A 93 4.11 10.15 25.09
N GLU A 94 3.55 11.05 24.30
CA GLU A 94 4.10 12.38 24.03
C GLU A 94 3.05 13.43 24.45
N GLY A 95 3.21 13.98 25.65
CA GLY A 95 2.21 14.85 26.25
C GLY A 95 0.89 14.12 26.51
N ASP A 96 -0.20 14.60 25.88
CA ASP A 96 -1.54 13.99 25.97
C ASP A 96 -1.85 13.06 24.77
N VAL A 97 -0.83 12.73 23.97
CA VAL A 97 -0.97 11.91 22.76
C VAL A 97 -0.27 10.56 22.96
N ALA A 98 -0.97 9.47 22.65
CA ALA A 98 -0.35 8.17 22.47
C ALA A 98 0.17 8.01 21.04
N VAL A 99 1.44 7.70 20.86
CA VAL A 99 1.98 7.27 19.56
C VAL A 99 2.17 5.77 19.59
N VAL A 100 1.51 5.08 18.66
CA VAL A 100 1.53 3.63 18.51
C VAL A 100 2.35 3.27 17.27
N ASP A 101 3.56 2.79 17.49
CA ASP A 101 4.47 2.37 16.42
C ASP A 101 4.16 0.94 15.99
N LEU A 102 3.80 0.77 14.72
CA LEU A 102 3.48 -0.53 14.16
C LEU A 102 4.51 -0.98 13.13
N SER A 103 4.80 -2.28 13.11
CA SER A 103 5.69 -2.87 12.10
C SER A 103 5.20 -4.22 11.64
N GLY A 104 5.57 -4.58 10.41
CA GLY A 104 5.18 -5.84 9.76
C GLY A 104 3.91 -5.71 8.92
N ASN A 105 3.18 -6.82 8.79
CA ASN A 105 1.93 -6.87 8.04
C ASN A 105 0.76 -6.76 9.02
N LEU A 106 -0.19 -5.89 8.70
CA LEU A 106 -1.42 -5.76 9.46
C LEU A 106 -2.53 -6.57 8.79
N ASP A 107 -2.63 -7.83 9.18
CA ASP A 107 -3.57 -8.80 8.63
C ASP A 107 -4.43 -9.47 9.73
N LEU A 108 -5.33 -10.35 9.30
CA LEU A 108 -6.21 -11.11 10.18
C LEU A 108 -5.47 -11.91 11.28
N LEU A 109 -4.22 -12.34 11.06
CA LEU A 109 -3.48 -13.16 12.03
C LEU A 109 -3.11 -12.39 13.29
N ILE A 110 -2.95 -11.07 13.17
CA ILE A 110 -2.56 -10.18 14.26
C ILE A 110 -3.73 -9.31 14.76
N ALA A 111 -4.93 -9.54 14.22
CA ALA A 111 -6.07 -8.65 14.42
C ALA A 111 -6.48 -8.50 15.89
N ASP A 112 -6.35 -9.54 16.69
CA ASP A 112 -6.70 -9.51 18.11
C ASP A 112 -5.67 -8.70 18.91
N GLN A 113 -4.38 -8.94 18.68
CA GLN A 113 -3.29 -8.19 19.31
C GLN A 113 -3.31 -6.71 18.90
N LEU A 114 -3.51 -6.42 17.61
CA LEU A 114 -3.65 -5.07 17.10
C LEU A 114 -4.83 -4.35 17.75
N ARG A 115 -5.98 -5.04 17.86
CA ARG A 115 -7.16 -4.47 18.50
C ARG A 115 -6.91 -4.15 19.96
N GLU A 116 -6.25 -5.04 20.69
CA GLU A 116 -5.91 -4.82 22.09
C GLU A 116 -5.04 -3.58 22.26
N VAL A 117 -3.93 -3.48 21.53
CA VAL A 117 -3.00 -2.34 21.59
C VAL A 117 -3.71 -1.02 21.26
N VAL A 118 -4.43 -0.97 20.14
CA VAL A 118 -5.11 0.26 19.70
C VAL A 118 -6.24 0.64 20.66
N THR A 119 -7.00 -0.33 21.15
CA THR A 119 -8.09 -0.06 22.11
C THR A 119 -7.53 0.44 23.43
N GLN A 120 -6.41 -0.12 23.90
CA GLN A 120 -5.78 0.33 25.14
C GLN A 120 -5.25 1.76 25.00
N ALA A 121 -4.58 2.09 23.89
CA ALA A 121 -4.16 3.47 23.61
C ALA A 121 -5.35 4.44 23.60
N CYS A 122 -6.47 4.08 22.97
CA CYS A 122 -7.69 4.90 22.98
C CYS A 122 -8.42 4.92 24.32
N LYS A 123 -8.17 3.96 25.24
CA LYS A 123 -8.71 4.01 26.60
C LYS A 123 -7.97 5.05 27.43
N ASP A 124 -6.65 5.02 27.38
CA ASP A 124 -5.76 5.80 28.23
C ASP A 124 -5.58 7.24 27.72
N HIS A 125 -5.69 7.44 26.40
CA HIS A 125 -5.49 8.73 25.76
C HIS A 125 -6.66 9.12 24.86
N ARG A 126 -6.98 10.43 24.82
CA ARG A 126 -7.98 10.96 23.88
C ARG A 126 -7.42 11.14 22.47
N HIS A 127 -6.13 11.46 22.35
CA HIS A 127 -5.43 11.62 21.08
C HIS A 127 -4.51 10.41 20.84
N VAL A 128 -4.59 9.83 19.64
CA VAL A 128 -3.80 8.66 19.24
C VAL A 128 -3.22 8.88 17.85
N VAL A 129 -1.93 8.64 17.68
CA VAL A 129 -1.24 8.62 16.39
C VAL A 129 -0.79 7.19 16.12
N ILE A 130 -1.21 6.62 14.99
CA ILE A 130 -0.75 5.32 14.53
C ILE A 130 0.38 5.54 13.53
N ASP A 131 1.61 5.16 13.89
CA ASP A 131 2.76 5.25 13.00
C ASP A 131 2.88 3.98 12.15
N LEU A 132 2.82 4.18 10.83
CA LEU A 132 2.82 3.14 9.81
C LEU A 132 4.14 3.09 9.02
N ALA A 133 5.19 3.78 9.45
CA ALA A 133 6.47 3.87 8.73
C ALA A 133 7.08 2.49 8.41
N ASN A 134 6.88 1.53 9.32
CA ASN A 134 7.41 0.17 9.22
C ASN A 134 6.33 -0.87 8.81
N VAL A 135 5.15 -0.41 8.38
CA VAL A 135 4.08 -1.26 7.90
C VAL A 135 4.16 -1.39 6.38
N ARG A 136 4.15 -2.63 5.88
CA ARG A 136 4.25 -2.93 4.45
C ARG A 136 2.93 -3.33 3.82
N LEU A 137 2.02 -3.90 4.62
CA LEU A 137 0.73 -4.38 4.16
C LEU A 137 -0.34 -4.11 5.21
N ILE A 138 -1.56 -3.81 4.74
CA ILE A 138 -2.73 -3.61 5.58
C ILE A 138 -3.96 -4.19 4.88
N ASP A 139 -4.79 -4.93 5.61
CA ASP A 139 -6.04 -5.49 5.12
C ASP A 139 -7.28 -4.73 5.63
N SER A 140 -8.46 -5.18 5.21
CA SER A 140 -9.74 -4.61 5.66
C SER A 140 -10.02 -4.82 7.15
N THR A 141 -9.43 -5.85 7.77
CA THR A 141 -9.57 -6.16 9.19
C THR A 141 -8.89 -5.10 10.04
N ALA A 142 -7.62 -4.80 9.72
CA ALA A 142 -6.84 -3.77 10.38
C ALA A 142 -7.47 -2.38 10.20
N LEU A 143 -7.93 -2.07 8.98
CA LEU A 143 -8.64 -0.81 8.72
C LEU A 143 -9.95 -0.70 9.52
N GLY A 144 -10.70 -1.79 9.65
CA GLY A 144 -11.90 -1.84 10.48
C GLY A 144 -11.60 -1.57 11.96
N ILE A 145 -10.45 -2.02 12.48
CA ILE A 145 -9.98 -1.70 13.83
C ILE A 145 -9.70 -0.20 13.95
N PHE A 146 -8.97 0.40 13.01
CA PHE A 146 -8.68 1.83 13.01
C PHE A 146 -9.94 2.69 12.92
N VAL A 147 -10.91 2.32 12.08
CA VAL A 147 -12.18 3.06 11.96
C VAL A 147 -12.95 3.07 13.29
N ARG A 148 -13.00 1.91 13.99
CA ARG A 148 -13.63 1.83 15.31
C ARG A 148 -12.90 2.69 16.34
N ALA A 149 -11.58 2.59 16.36
CA ALA A 149 -10.72 3.37 17.26
C ALA A 149 -10.86 4.88 17.03
N HIS A 150 -10.95 5.32 15.77
CA HIS A 150 -11.20 6.72 15.42
C HIS A 150 -12.55 7.20 15.95
N ARG A 151 -13.62 6.39 15.84
CA ARG A 151 -14.92 6.73 16.43
C ARG A 151 -14.85 6.84 17.95
N THR A 152 -14.09 5.96 18.62
CA THR A 152 -13.87 6.02 20.06
C THR A 152 -13.11 7.29 20.47
N ALA A 153 -11.99 7.61 19.82
CA ALA A 153 -11.23 8.83 20.07
C ALA A 153 -12.11 10.09 19.89
N LYS A 154 -12.89 10.13 18.80
CA LYS A 154 -13.81 11.24 18.52
C LYS A 154 -14.89 11.39 19.59
N SER A 155 -15.44 10.30 20.12
CA SER A 155 -16.43 10.36 21.22
C SER A 155 -15.87 10.93 22.52
N LYS A 156 -14.54 10.90 22.70
CA LYS A 156 -13.82 11.50 23.82
C LYS A 156 -13.33 12.93 23.54
N GLY A 157 -13.73 13.52 22.41
CA GLY A 157 -13.26 14.84 21.98
C GLY A 157 -11.80 14.86 21.52
N GLY A 158 -11.22 13.70 21.19
CA GLY A 158 -9.88 13.60 20.63
C GLY A 158 -9.86 13.08 19.20
N HIS A 159 -8.67 12.73 18.72
CA HIS A 159 -8.44 12.36 17.32
C HIS A 159 -7.60 11.09 17.22
N LEU A 160 -7.89 10.26 16.22
CA LEU A 160 -6.99 9.21 15.76
C LEU A 160 -6.42 9.60 14.40
N CYS A 161 -5.10 9.69 14.32
CA CYS A 161 -4.38 10.09 13.10
C CYS A 161 -3.50 8.94 12.59
N LEU A 162 -3.26 8.90 11.28
CA LEU A 162 -2.31 7.99 10.66
C LEU A 162 -1.04 8.75 10.26
N ALA A 163 0.11 8.24 10.64
CA ALA A 163 1.42 8.84 10.37
C ALA A 163 2.28 7.92 9.49
N ALA A 164 3.05 8.51 8.59
CA ALA A 164 4.00 7.83 7.71
C ALA A 164 3.47 6.59 6.96
N PRO A 165 2.23 6.57 6.41
CA PRO A 165 1.82 5.45 5.59
C PRO A 165 2.68 5.37 4.32
N SER A 166 3.06 4.15 3.95
CA SER A 166 3.67 3.93 2.63
C SER A 166 2.70 4.29 1.50
N GLN A 167 3.22 4.57 0.30
CA GLN A 167 2.39 4.88 -0.87
C GLN A 167 1.35 3.79 -1.17
N PHE A 168 1.72 2.52 -0.97
CA PHE A 168 0.79 1.39 -1.08
C PHE A 168 -0.40 1.53 -0.09
N ILE A 169 -0.12 1.85 1.17
CA ILE A 169 -1.16 2.02 2.20
C ILE A 169 -2.04 3.23 1.87
N VAL A 170 -1.46 4.33 1.38
CA VAL A 170 -2.23 5.50 0.91
C VAL A 170 -3.19 5.10 -0.21
N SER A 171 -2.73 4.36 -1.22
CA SER A 171 -3.59 3.85 -2.29
C SER A 171 -4.72 2.97 -1.75
N VAL A 172 -4.42 2.05 -0.83
CA VAL A 172 -5.46 1.21 -0.19
C VAL A 172 -6.51 2.08 0.52
N LEU A 173 -6.09 3.08 1.29
CA LEU A 173 -7.00 4.01 1.97
C LEU A 173 -7.87 4.81 0.98
N GLN A 174 -7.32 5.16 -0.19
CA GLN A 174 -8.04 5.85 -1.26
C GLN A 174 -9.08 4.94 -1.92
N THR A 175 -8.69 3.71 -2.31
CA THR A 175 -9.60 2.72 -2.88
C THR A 175 -10.77 2.43 -1.94
N MET A 176 -10.50 2.36 -0.64
CA MET A 176 -11.53 2.14 0.39
C MET A 176 -12.30 3.41 0.79
N ARG A 177 -11.97 4.57 0.21
CA ARG A 177 -12.56 5.89 0.53
C ARG A 177 -12.47 6.25 2.01
N LEU A 178 -11.38 5.87 2.66
CA LEU A 178 -11.11 6.12 4.09
C LEU A 178 -10.28 7.39 4.34
N GLN A 179 -9.78 8.06 3.30
CA GLN A 179 -9.11 9.36 3.45
C GLN A 179 -9.92 10.42 4.22
N PRO A 180 -11.25 10.60 4.03
CA PRO A 180 -12.00 11.57 4.83
C PRO A 180 -12.26 11.11 6.28
N VAL A 181 -11.93 9.85 6.62
CA VAL A 181 -12.15 9.30 7.96
C VAL A 181 -10.98 9.62 8.89
N PHE A 182 -9.74 9.66 8.37
CA PHE A 182 -8.54 9.87 9.18
C PHE A 182 -7.75 11.08 8.67
N PRO A 183 -7.29 11.96 9.58
CA PRO A 183 -6.14 12.81 9.28
C PRO A 183 -4.90 11.94 8.99
N ILE A 184 -4.24 12.19 7.85
CA ILE A 184 -3.07 11.44 7.41
C ILE A 184 -1.88 12.41 7.28
N PHE A 185 -0.75 12.05 7.90
CA PHE A 185 0.45 12.87 7.94
C PHE A 185 1.67 12.10 7.41
N ALA A 186 2.65 12.84 6.88
CA ALA A 186 3.90 12.25 6.39
C ALA A 186 4.76 11.60 7.49
N GLY A 187 4.55 11.99 8.75
CA GLY A 187 5.24 11.45 9.92
C GLY A 187 4.50 11.82 11.22
N HIS A 188 4.87 11.19 12.33
CA HIS A 188 4.20 11.41 13.61
C HIS A 188 4.45 12.83 14.16
N GLU A 189 5.60 13.44 13.89
CA GLU A 189 5.91 14.82 14.29
C GLU A 189 4.86 15.80 13.76
N HIS A 190 4.53 15.73 12.47
CA HIS A 190 3.49 16.56 11.86
C HIS A 190 2.10 16.29 12.44
N ALA A 191 1.81 15.06 12.85
CA ALA A 191 0.55 14.72 13.50
C ALA A 191 0.46 15.33 14.91
N LEU A 192 1.57 15.32 15.65
CA LEU A 192 1.68 15.93 16.97
C LEU A 192 1.56 17.46 16.90
N ASP A 193 2.21 18.09 15.92
CA ASP A 193 2.08 19.52 15.66
C ASP A 193 0.62 19.90 15.35
N TRP A 194 -0.07 19.11 14.54
CA TRP A 194 -1.48 19.35 14.22
C TRP A 194 -2.40 19.22 15.45
N ILE A 195 -2.14 18.24 16.31
CA ILE A 195 -2.91 18.05 17.55
C ILE A 195 -2.64 19.19 18.54
N THR A 196 -1.37 19.57 18.71
CA THR A 196 -0.97 20.60 19.68
C THR A 196 -1.35 22.02 19.22
N ALA A 197 -1.42 22.26 17.91
CA ALA A 197 -1.92 23.51 17.34
C ALA A 197 -3.44 23.73 17.55
N GLY A 198 -4.14 22.78 18.18
CA GLY A 198 -5.53 22.94 18.60
C GLY A 198 -6.52 22.70 17.46
N CYS A 199 -6.32 21.60 16.70
CA CYS A 199 -7.19 21.02 15.66
C CYS A 199 -8.45 21.82 15.29
N PRO A 200 -8.64 22.23 14.02
CA PRO A 200 -9.86 22.90 13.59
C PRO A 200 -11.12 22.03 13.72
#